data_AF-A0A917C1A8-F1
#
_entry.id   AF-A0A917C1A8-F1
#
_cell.length_a   1.000
_cell.length_b   1.000
_cell.length_c   1.000
_cell.angle_alpha   90.00
_cell.angle_beta   90.00
_cell.angle_gamma   90.00
#
_symmetry.space_group_name_H-M   'P 1'
#
loop_
_entity.id
_entity.type
_entity.pdbx_description
1 polymer ?
#
loop_
_entity_poly.entity_id
_entity_poly.type
_entity_poly.pdbx_seq_one_letter_code
_entity_poly.pdbx_strand_id
1 'polypeptide(L)' 'MDTMNDKEIRRVLRAAVSKEEQIVVFLSHTGKRIKGVADLSNDPERIKTTTEEGPVWVPISEG' A
#
# COMPACT_ATOMS: atom_id res chain seq x y z
N MET A 1 -9.21 16.25 6.72
CA MET A 1 -8.60 15.31 5.77
C MET A 1 -9.35 14.01 5.99
N ASP A 2 -10.28 13.67 5.11
CA ASP A 2 -11.05 12.42 5.26
C ASP A 2 -10.09 11.25 5.13
N THR A 3 -9.94 10.47 6.20
CA THR A 3 -9.16 9.23 6.19
C THR A 3 -9.97 8.14 5.52
N MET A 4 -9.40 7.52 4.49
CA MET A 4 -9.98 6.35 3.85
C MET A 4 -10.04 5.19 4.85
N ASN A 5 -11.14 4.46 4.87
CA ASN A 5 -11.20 3.18 5.59
C ASN A 5 -10.53 2.05 4.79
N ASP A 6 -10.28 0.90 5.43
CA ASP A 6 -9.62 -0.25 4.80
C ASP A 6 -10.26 -0.70 3.47
N LYS A 7 -11.59 -0.62 3.36
CA LYS A 7 -12.31 -1.02 2.15
C LYS A 7 -12.03 -0.05 1.00
N GLU A 8 -11.98 1.24 1.29
CA GLU A 8 -11.64 2.28 0.32
C GLU A 8 -10.18 2.16 -0.12
N ILE A 9 -9.25 1.96 0.82
CA ILE A 9 -7.84 1.74 0.56
C ILE A 9 -7.65 0.57 -0.41
N ARG A 10 -8.30 -0.58 -0.16
CA ARG A 10 -8.23 -1.74 -1.06
C ARG A 10 -8.78 -1.45 -2.45
N ARG A 11 -9.88 -0.71 -2.54
CA ARG A 11 -10.48 -0.36 -3.84
C ARG A 11 -9.51 0.48 -4.67
N VAL A 12 -8.90 1.48 -4.04
CA VAL A 12 -7.89 2.34 -4.68
C VAL A 12 -6.68 1.52 -5.09
N LEU A 13 -6.17 0.66 -4.22
CA LEU A 13 -5.02 -0.20 -4.52
C LEU A 13 -5.28 -1.17 -5.68
N ARG A 14 -6.46 -1.79 -5.75
CA ARG A 14 -6.81 -2.65 -6.90
C ARG A 14 -6.80 -1.88 -8.20
N ALA A 15 -7.28 -0.64 -8.20
CA ALA A 15 -7.23 0.22 -9.37
C ALA A 15 -5.78 0.58 -9.75
N ALA A 16 -4.94 0.91 -8.76
CA ALA A 16 -3.51 1.18 -8.97
C ALA A 16 -2.77 -0.03 -9.53
N VAL A 17 -2.99 -1.23 -8.98
CA VAL A 17 -2.45 -2.50 -9.49
C VAL A 17 -2.83 -2.72 -10.95
N SER A 18 -4.11 -2.54 -11.30
CA SER A 18 -4.59 -2.79 -12.68
C SER A 18 -3.96 -1.89 -13.74
N LYS A 19 -3.29 -0.82 -13.31
CA LYS A 19 -2.64 0.16 -14.15
C LYS A 19 -1.12 0.20 -13.95
N GLU A 20 -0.57 -0.70 -13.12
CA GLU A 20 0.84 -0.72 -12.76
C GLU A 20 1.33 0.64 -12.20
N GLU A 21 0.46 1.33 -11.46
CA GLU A 21 0.75 2.66 -10.94
C GLU A 21 1.84 2.62 -9.85
N GLN A 22 2.74 3.62 -9.87
CA GLN A 22 3.62 3.90 -8.75
C GLN A 22 2.84 4.56 -7.61
N ILE A 23 3.00 4.02 -6.40
CA ILE A 23 2.41 4.54 -5.17
C ILE A 23 3.48 4.96 -4.18
N VAL A 24 3.11 5.85 -3.26
CA VAL A 24 3.93 6.22 -2.10
C VAL A 24 3.13 5.93 -0.85
N VAL A 25 3.67 5.08 0.02
CA VAL A 25 3.10 4.71 1.31
C VAL A 25 3.84 5.47 2.40
N PHE A 26 3.11 6.20 3.24
CA PHE A 26 3.66 6.93 4.37
C PHE A 26 3.35 6.20 5.68
N LEU A 27 4.40 5.75 6.37
CA LEU A 27 4.30 5.11 7.67
C LEU A 27 4.38 6.16 8.77
N SER A 28 3.23 6.59 9.29
CA SER A 28 3.14 7.67 10.28
C SER A 28 3.97 7.42 11.53
N HIS A 29 3.97 6.21 12.09
CA HIS A 29 4.71 5.88 13.31
C HIS A 29 6.23 5.92 13.16
N THR A 30 6.77 5.72 11.95
CA THR A 30 8.23 5.80 11.69
C THR A 30 8.65 7.04 10.89
N GLY A 31 7.69 7.78 10.32
CA GLY A 31 7.95 8.83 9.33
C GLY A 31 8.52 8.33 8.00
N LYS A 32 8.63 7.00 7.79
CA LYS A 32 9.22 6.42 6.58
C LYS A 32 8.28 6.56 5.39
N ARG A 33 8.88 6.68 4.21
CA ARG A 33 8.18 6.66 2.92
C ARG A 33 8.66 5.46 2.12
N ILE A 34 7.73 4.69 1.61
CA ILE A 34 8.01 3.54 0.73
C ILE A 34 7.43 3.89 -0.63
N LYS A 35 8.27 3.94 -1.65
CA LYS A 35 7.86 4.18 -3.04
C LYS A 35 8.04 2.88 -3.82
N GLY A 36 7.01 2.48 -4.55
CA GLY A 36 7.06 1.28 -5.37
C GLY A 36 5.85 1.16 -6.29
N VAL A 37 5.84 0.14 -7.13
CA VAL A 37 4.67 -0.22 -7.95
C VAL A 37 3.66 -0.92 -7.06
N ALA A 38 2.37 -0.58 -7.21
CA ALA A 38 1.30 -1.26 -6.48
C ALA A 38 1.20 -2.73 -6.89
N ASP A 39 1.06 -3.64 -5.92
CA ASP A 39 0.92 -5.07 -6.18
C ASP A 39 -0.17 -5.69 -5.27
N LEU A 40 -0.66 -6.87 -5.63
CA LEU A 40 -1.65 -7.60 -4.86
C LEU A 40 -1.00 -8.30 -3.68
N SER A 41 -1.62 -8.12 -2.51
CA SER A 41 -1.37 -8.92 -1.32
C SER A 41 -2.49 -9.94 -1.17
N ASN A 42 -2.11 -11.20 -0.89
CA ASN A 42 -3.07 -12.22 -0.43
C ASN A 42 -3.39 -12.08 1.07
N ASP A 43 -2.59 -11.31 1.80
CA ASP A 43 -2.82 -10.98 3.20
C ASP A 43 -3.80 -9.80 3.27
N PRO A 44 -4.98 -9.97 3.90
CA PRO A 44 -5.90 -8.87 4.07
C PRO A 44 -5.26 -7.74 4.87
N GLU A 45 -4.46 -7.97 5.90
CA GLU A 45 -3.98 -6.89 6.78
C GLU A 45 -2.84 -6.07 6.17
N ARG A 46 -2.34 -6.45 5.00
CA ARG A 46 -1.17 -5.84 4.37
C ARG A 46 -1.41 -5.50 2.92
N ILE A 47 -0.75 -4.44 2.46
CA ILE A 47 -0.60 -4.10 1.06
C ILE A 47 0.76 -4.57 0.58
N LYS A 48 0.87 -4.90 -0.71
CA LYS A 48 2.15 -5.25 -1.32
C LYS A 48 2.56 -4.11 -2.24
N THR A 49 3.83 -3.72 -2.16
CA THR A 49 4.44 -2.81 -3.12
C THR A 49 5.78 -3.35 -3.55
N THR A 50 6.08 -3.30 -4.84
CA THR A 50 7.35 -3.76 -5.40
C THR A 50 8.26 -2.55 -5.57
N THR A 51 9.34 -2.51 -4.80
CA THR A 51 10.39 -1.49 -4.87
C THR A 51 11.56 -1.99 -5.73
N GLU A 52 12.58 -1.17 -5.92
CA GLU A 52 13.82 -1.57 -6.61
C GLU A 52 14.59 -2.66 -5.85
N GLU A 53 14.42 -2.74 -4.53
CA GLU A 53 15.06 -3.76 -3.67
C GLU A 53 14.24 -5.05 -3.59
N GLY A 54 12.99 -5.04 -4.06
CA GLY A 54 12.10 -6.19 -4.08
C GLY A 54 10.71 -5.91 -3.48
N PRO A 55 9.91 -6.95 -3.24
CA PRO A 55 8.57 -6.80 -2.69
C PRO A 55 8.59 -6.45 -1.20
N VAL A 56 7.76 -5.47 -0.82
CA VAL A 56 7.57 -5.00 0.55
C VAL A 56 6.10 -5.12 0.92
N TRP A 57 5.84 -5.65 2.13
CA TRP A 57 4.50 -5.74 2.71
C TRP A 57 4.32 -4.69 3.78
N VAL A 58 3.28 -3.87 3.64
CA VAL A 58 3.00 -2.75 4.56
C VAL A 58 1.64 -2.95 5.22
N PRO A 59 1.54 -2.88 6.57
CA PRO A 59 0.25 -2.99 7.26
C PRO A 59 -0.72 -1.87 6.88
N ILE A 60 -2.01 -2.19 6.76
CA ILE A 60 -3.09 -1.20 6.50
C ILE A 60 -3.54 -0.53 7.80
N SER A 61 -3.48 -1.26 8.91
CA SER A 61 -3.81 -0.79 10.26
C SER A 61 -2.70 -1.13 11.23
N GLU A 62 -2.52 -0.29 12.25
CA GLU A 62 -1.86 -0.73 13.48
C GLU A 62 -2.91 -1.57 14.23
N GLY A 63 -2.62 -2.85 14.45
CA GLY A 63 -3.47 -3.71 15.27
C GLY A 63 -3.55 -3.23 16.70
#